data_AF-A0A378MY13-F1
#
_entry.id   AF-A0A378MY13-F1
#
_cell.length_a   1.000
_cell.length_b   1.000
_cell.length_c   1.000
_cell.angle_alpha   90.00
_cell.angle_beta   90.00
_cell.angle_gamma   90.00
#
_symmetry.space_group_name_H-M   'P 1'
#
loop_
_entity.id
_entity.type
_entity.pdbx_description
1 polymer ?
#
loop_
_entity_poly.entity_id
_entity_poly.type
_entity_poly.pdbx_seq_one_letter_code
_entity_poly.pdbx_strand_id
1 'polypeptide(L)'
;MATYIKEWAELGWLNIVGGCCGTTPEHIQAFAEATKGVAPRKLPEIPTAMRLSGLEPLTIDDNSLFVNVGERNNVTGSAKFKKLIKEEKFAEAIEIAISQVENGAQVIDVNMDEALLDSKKCMTRFLNILATEPEAAKVPIMIDSSKWEVIEAGLQTVQGKPIVNSISLKEGEEKFIHQAKLCRRYGAAVVVMAFDEVGQADTEERKVEICTRAYRILVDQLGFPPEDIIFDPNIFAIATGIEEHNNYGVDFIQACERIKRDLPHAKISGGVSNVSFSFRGNNVVREAIHAVFLYYAIKAGMDMGIVNAGQLAIYDDLDPELREAIEDAVLNHRHDTTDRLLEISEKYRGVKVESADESAAEWRNLPVAERLKHALVKGITTYIIEDTEEARQQFASPLEVIEGPLMAGMDVVGDLFGDGKMFLPQVVKSARVMKQSVAYLEPYINAPSRKDRATAKW
;
A
#
# COMPACT_ATOMS: atom_id res chain seq x y z
N MET A 1 -27.26 35.20 7.69
CA MET A 1 -25.82 34.90 7.84
C MET A 1 -25.40 34.95 9.31
N ALA A 2 -25.54 36.09 10.01
CA ALA A 2 -25.20 36.19 11.44
C ALA A 2 -25.90 35.14 12.34
N THR A 3 -27.15 34.79 12.03
CA THR A 3 -27.88 33.71 12.73
C THR A 3 -27.17 32.35 12.63
N TYR A 4 -26.71 31.95 11.45
CA TYR A 4 -25.96 30.71 11.27
C TYR A 4 -24.60 30.75 11.95
N ILE A 5 -23.92 31.90 11.94
CA ILE A 5 -22.65 32.08 12.64
C ILE A 5 -22.82 31.93 14.15
N LYS A 6 -23.90 32.49 14.71
CA LYS A 6 -24.22 32.31 16.13
C LYS A 6 -24.39 30.83 16.46
N GLU A 7 -25.19 30.12 15.67
CA GLU A 7 -25.41 28.68 15.83
C GLU A 7 -24.10 27.88 15.78
N TRP A 8 -23.26 28.11 14.78
CA TRP A 8 -21.96 27.42 14.65
C TRP A 8 -20.99 27.76 15.79
N ALA A 9 -21.03 29.00 16.30
CA ALA A 9 -20.25 29.40 17.47
C ALA A 9 -20.73 28.68 18.73
N GLU A 10 -22.04 28.62 18.96
CA GLU A 10 -22.65 27.94 20.12
C GLU A 10 -22.42 26.42 20.09
N LEU A 11 -22.35 25.82 18.89
CA LEU A 11 -21.93 24.43 18.68
C LEU A 11 -20.42 24.22 18.90
N GLY A 12 -19.65 25.28 19.11
CA GLY A 12 -18.22 25.22 19.36
C GLY A 12 -17.43 24.78 18.13
N TRP A 13 -17.85 25.19 16.92
CA TRP A 13 -17.17 24.82 15.67
C TRP A 13 -16.12 25.84 15.22
N LEU A 14 -16.18 27.07 15.77
CA LEU A 14 -15.43 28.21 15.26
C LEU A 14 -14.38 28.70 16.26
N ASN A 15 -13.21 29.12 15.73
CA ASN A 15 -12.19 29.87 16.49
C ASN A 15 -12.00 31.29 15.93
N ILE A 16 -12.26 31.50 14.64
CA ILE A 16 -12.15 32.79 13.94
C ILE A 16 -13.33 32.91 12.98
N VAL A 17 -13.92 34.10 12.90
CA VAL A 17 -15.02 34.41 11.99
C VAL A 17 -14.66 35.66 11.19
N GLY A 18 -14.97 35.63 9.90
CA GLY A 18 -14.72 36.74 8.99
C GLY A 18 -15.65 36.68 7.78
N GLY A 19 -15.25 37.37 6.72
CA GLY A 19 -15.99 37.44 5.47
C GLY A 19 -15.09 37.33 4.25
N CYS A 20 -15.72 37.04 3.10
CA CYS A 20 -15.06 37.01 1.80
C CYS A 20 -15.90 37.85 0.81
N CYS A 21 -16.10 37.38 -0.42
CA CYS A 21 -16.86 38.06 -1.46
C CYS A 21 -18.27 38.44 -0.99
N GLY A 22 -18.61 39.73 -1.09
CA GLY A 22 -19.92 40.27 -0.72
C GLY A 22 -20.10 40.59 0.78
N THR A 23 -19.10 40.33 1.63
CA THR A 23 -19.18 40.72 3.04
C THR A 23 -18.87 42.22 3.20
N THR A 24 -19.74 42.94 3.91
CA THR A 24 -19.57 44.38 4.19
C THR A 24 -19.27 44.63 5.68
N PRO A 25 -18.85 45.84 6.08
CA PRO A 25 -18.66 46.17 7.50
C PRO A 25 -19.89 45.89 8.38
N GLU A 26 -21.10 46.09 7.87
CA GLU A 26 -22.35 45.80 8.58
C GLU A 26 -22.48 44.30 8.88
N HIS A 27 -22.04 43.43 7.97
CA HIS A 27 -22.02 41.99 8.20
C HIS A 27 -21.01 41.63 9.29
N ILE A 28 -19.80 42.18 9.25
CA ILE A 28 -18.76 41.93 10.27
C ILE A 28 -19.23 42.40 11.64
N GLN A 29 -19.89 43.56 11.73
CA GLN A 29 -20.48 44.05 12.97
C GLN A 29 -21.56 43.08 13.48
N ALA A 30 -22.43 42.58 12.61
CA ALA A 30 -23.44 41.60 12.97
C ALA A 30 -22.82 40.26 13.43
N PHE A 31 -21.71 39.82 12.84
CA PHE A 31 -21.00 38.61 13.26
C PHE A 31 -20.37 38.79 14.64
N ALA A 32 -19.70 39.93 14.86
CA ALA A 32 -19.08 40.25 16.13
C ALA A 32 -20.10 40.27 17.28
N GLU A 33 -21.28 40.86 17.05
CA GLU A 33 -22.36 40.84 18.04
C GLU A 33 -22.95 39.43 18.21
N ALA A 34 -23.11 38.68 17.13
CA ALA A 34 -23.65 37.31 17.16
C ALA A 34 -22.77 36.32 17.92
N THR A 35 -21.44 36.47 17.86
CA THR A 35 -20.49 35.59 18.57
C THR A 35 -20.05 36.13 19.93
N LYS A 36 -20.58 37.27 20.36
CA LYS A 36 -20.17 37.93 21.59
C LYS A 36 -20.48 37.07 22.81
N GLY A 37 -19.45 36.80 23.62
CA GLY A 37 -19.58 35.98 24.83
C GLY A 37 -19.61 34.47 24.59
N VAL A 38 -19.47 34.01 23.34
CA VAL A 38 -19.36 32.58 23.03
C VAL A 38 -17.89 32.14 23.15
N ALA A 39 -17.65 31.01 23.82
CA ALA A 39 -16.30 30.48 23.96
C ALA A 39 -15.79 29.91 22.62
N PRO A 40 -14.49 30.06 22.28
CA PRO A 40 -13.92 29.43 21.09
C PRO A 40 -14.03 27.91 21.14
N ARG A 41 -14.08 27.28 19.97
CA ARG A 41 -13.96 25.82 19.82
C ARG A 41 -12.79 25.27 20.65
N LYS A 42 -13.08 24.30 21.51
CA LYS A 42 -12.04 23.52 22.21
C LYS A 42 -11.37 22.59 21.20
N LEU A 43 -10.04 22.66 21.13
CA LEU A 43 -9.26 21.76 20.27
C LEU A 43 -9.39 20.32 20.79
N PRO A 44 -9.66 19.34 19.92
CA PRO A 44 -9.67 17.93 20.32
C PRO A 44 -8.24 17.45 20.56
N GLU A 45 -8.09 16.42 21.40
CA GLU A 45 -6.86 15.62 21.42
C GLU A 45 -6.80 14.80 20.13
N ILE A 46 -5.70 14.92 19.40
CA ILE A 46 -5.50 14.24 18.12
C ILE A 46 -4.71 12.96 18.41
N PRO A 47 -5.23 11.75 18.11
CA PRO A 47 -4.48 10.51 18.29
C PRO A 47 -3.19 10.52 17.46
N THR A 48 -2.11 9.99 18.04
CA THR A 48 -0.84 9.78 17.35
C THR A 48 -1.03 8.77 16.24
N ALA A 49 -0.77 9.19 15.01
CA ALA A 49 -0.90 8.36 13.82
C ALA A 49 -0.08 8.98 12.69
N MET A 50 0.51 8.13 11.85
CA MET A 50 1.18 8.61 10.65
C MET A 50 0.13 9.19 9.72
N ARG A 51 0.34 10.43 9.27
CA ARG A 51 -0.56 11.11 8.34
C ARG A 51 0.22 11.51 7.13
N LEU A 52 -0.19 10.99 5.98
CA LEU A 52 0.36 11.26 4.66
C LEU A 52 -0.75 11.87 3.79
N SER A 53 -0.38 12.44 2.65
CA SER A 53 -1.39 12.96 1.72
C SER A 53 -0.87 12.95 0.29
N GLY A 54 -1.70 12.51 -0.64
CA GLY A 54 -1.69 12.99 -2.02
C GLY A 54 -2.65 14.17 -2.12
N LEU A 55 -3.59 14.11 -3.06
CA LEU A 55 -4.80 14.94 -3.07
C LEU A 55 -5.78 14.54 -1.95
N GLU A 56 -5.74 13.27 -1.52
CA GLU A 56 -6.56 12.75 -0.44
C GLU A 56 -5.69 12.36 0.77
N PRO A 57 -6.21 12.47 2.00
CA PRO A 57 -5.48 12.10 3.20
C PRO A 57 -5.37 10.58 3.35
N LEU A 58 -4.20 10.11 3.77
CA LEU A 58 -3.97 8.73 4.21
C LEU A 58 -3.54 8.76 5.68
N THR A 59 -4.36 8.22 6.57
CA THR A 59 -4.03 8.06 7.99
C THR A 59 -3.71 6.60 8.28
N ILE A 60 -2.56 6.35 8.92
CA ILE A 60 -2.09 5.02 9.31
C ILE A 60 -1.93 5.01 10.84
N ASP A 61 -2.91 4.39 11.48
CA ASP A 61 -3.03 4.21 12.93
C ASP A 61 -2.98 2.72 13.32
N ASP A 62 -3.33 2.40 14.56
CA ASP A 62 -3.28 1.02 15.09
C ASP A 62 -4.40 0.11 14.55
N ASN A 63 -5.43 0.68 13.92
CA ASN A 63 -6.51 -0.07 13.25
C ASN A 63 -6.25 -0.22 11.75
N SER A 64 -5.19 0.41 11.26
CA SER A 64 -4.83 0.38 9.85
C SER A 64 -4.20 -0.96 9.50
N LEU A 65 -4.52 -1.43 8.30
CA LEU A 65 -3.99 -2.67 7.76
C LEU A 65 -2.67 -2.39 7.04
N PHE A 66 -2.01 -3.46 6.61
CA PHE A 66 -0.72 -3.36 5.90
C PHE A 66 -0.80 -2.41 4.70
N VAL A 67 0.10 -1.43 4.66
CA VAL A 67 0.13 -0.41 3.62
C VAL A 67 1.00 -0.84 2.45
N ASN A 68 0.39 -0.94 1.27
CA ASN A 68 1.07 -1.36 0.05
C ASN A 68 1.69 -0.16 -0.65
N VAL A 69 3.02 -0.11 -0.73
CA VAL A 69 3.77 0.91 -1.47
C VAL A 69 4.12 0.34 -2.85
N GLY A 70 3.61 0.94 -3.92
CA GLY A 70 3.78 0.43 -5.28
C GLY A 70 5.19 0.62 -5.83
N GLU A 71 5.90 -0.47 -6.11
CA GLU A 71 7.33 -0.50 -6.51
C GLU A 71 7.62 -0.20 -7.99
N ARG A 72 6.61 -0.17 -8.87
CA ARG A 72 6.85 -0.29 -10.33
C ARG A 72 7.28 0.99 -11.02
N ASN A 73 7.16 2.15 -10.38
CA ASN A 73 7.63 3.45 -10.86
C ASN A 73 9.12 3.66 -10.53
N ASN A 74 9.91 2.60 -10.75
CA ASN A 74 11.34 2.55 -10.42
C ASN A 74 12.17 2.19 -11.66
N VAL A 75 13.06 3.09 -12.09
CA VAL A 75 13.89 2.87 -13.29
C VAL A 75 14.90 1.72 -13.15
N THR A 76 15.25 1.35 -11.92
CA THR A 76 16.15 0.23 -11.63
C THR A 76 15.38 -1.08 -11.54
N GLY A 77 14.18 -1.07 -10.93
CA GLY A 77 13.36 -2.26 -10.69
C GLY A 77 12.44 -2.67 -11.84
N SER A 78 12.02 -1.73 -12.70
CA SER A 78 11.01 -1.95 -13.74
C SER A 78 11.54 -1.67 -15.14
N ALA A 79 11.79 -2.72 -15.93
CA ALA A 79 12.27 -2.59 -17.30
C ALA A 79 11.32 -1.78 -18.20
N LYS A 80 10.00 -1.92 -18.00
CA LYS A 80 8.98 -1.14 -18.72
C LYS A 80 9.08 0.34 -18.36
N PHE A 81 9.13 0.67 -17.07
CA PHE A 81 9.22 2.07 -16.62
C PHE A 81 10.53 2.71 -17.09
N LYS A 82 11.67 2.01 -16.92
CA LYS A 82 12.98 2.42 -17.43
C LYS A 82 12.95 2.79 -18.91
N LYS A 83 12.34 1.94 -19.74
CA LYS A 83 12.19 2.19 -21.18
C LYS A 83 11.40 3.47 -21.44
N LEU A 84 10.25 3.63 -20.79
CA LEU A 84 9.38 4.79 -20.99
C LEU A 84 10.06 6.09 -20.58
N ILE A 85 10.76 6.12 -19.43
CA ILE A 85 11.50 7.30 -18.99
C ILE A 85 12.67 7.63 -19.94
N LYS A 86 13.42 6.63 -20.40
CA LYS A 86 14.52 6.84 -21.38
C LYS A 86 14.00 7.33 -22.74
N GLU A 87 12.80 6.94 -23.14
CA GLU A 87 12.14 7.39 -24.37
C GLU A 87 11.35 8.70 -24.17
N GLU A 88 11.43 9.33 -23.00
CA GLU A 88 10.66 10.51 -22.59
C GLU A 88 9.12 10.37 -22.72
N LYS A 89 8.62 9.14 -22.64
CA LYS A 89 7.19 8.80 -22.68
C LYS A 89 6.55 8.90 -21.29
N PHE A 90 6.58 10.10 -20.72
CA PHE A 90 6.09 10.34 -19.36
C PHE A 90 4.60 10.01 -19.19
N ALA A 91 3.74 10.34 -20.16
CA ALA A 91 2.31 10.02 -20.09
C ALA A 91 2.06 8.51 -19.94
N GLU A 92 2.68 7.68 -20.78
CA GLU A 92 2.60 6.21 -20.67
C GLU A 92 3.23 5.69 -19.36
N ALA A 93 4.19 6.42 -18.79
CA ALA A 93 4.80 6.06 -17.51
C ALA A 93 3.87 6.37 -16.32
N ILE A 94 2.98 7.37 -16.42
CA ILE A 94 1.95 7.64 -15.41
C ILE A 94 0.90 6.53 -15.36
N GLU A 95 0.57 5.92 -16.49
CA GLU A 95 -0.34 4.76 -16.52
C GLU A 95 0.14 3.61 -15.61
N ILE A 96 1.45 3.49 -15.40
CA ILE A 96 2.00 2.53 -14.43
C ILE A 96 1.61 2.93 -13.00
N ALA A 97 1.68 4.21 -12.65
CA ALA A 97 1.27 4.70 -11.34
C ALA A 97 -0.24 4.53 -11.12
N ILE A 98 -1.06 4.93 -12.10
CA ILE A 98 -2.53 4.74 -12.07
C ILE A 98 -2.86 3.26 -11.84
N SER A 99 -2.27 2.38 -12.66
CA SER A 99 -2.50 0.94 -12.54
C SER A 99 -2.10 0.39 -11.18
N GLN A 100 -1.04 0.90 -10.55
CA GLN A 100 -0.68 0.48 -9.19
C GLN A 100 -1.74 0.90 -8.15
N VAL A 101 -2.24 2.13 -8.22
CA VAL A 101 -3.31 2.61 -7.34
C VAL A 101 -4.60 1.82 -7.53
N GLU A 102 -4.99 1.54 -8.78
CA GLU A 102 -6.14 0.71 -9.10
C GLU A 102 -6.00 -0.73 -8.59
N ASN A 103 -4.77 -1.22 -8.50
CA ASN A 103 -4.45 -2.52 -7.91
C ASN A 103 -4.19 -2.43 -6.40
N GLY A 104 -4.59 -1.35 -5.72
CA GLY A 104 -4.58 -1.25 -4.26
C GLY A 104 -3.28 -0.74 -3.64
N ALA A 105 -2.37 -0.15 -4.41
CA ALA A 105 -1.26 0.61 -3.84
C ALA A 105 -1.81 1.88 -3.16
N GLN A 106 -1.46 2.07 -1.89
CA GLN A 106 -1.88 3.21 -1.08
C GLN A 106 -0.83 4.32 -1.08
N VAL A 107 0.39 4.03 -1.54
CA VAL A 107 1.49 4.97 -1.75
C VAL A 107 2.22 4.55 -3.03
N ILE A 108 2.74 5.50 -3.80
CA ILE A 108 3.59 5.19 -4.98
C ILE A 108 5.05 5.52 -4.67
N ASP A 109 5.93 4.52 -4.80
CA ASP A 109 7.38 4.72 -4.78
C ASP A 109 7.88 5.14 -6.17
N VAL A 110 8.60 6.27 -6.23
CA VAL A 110 9.11 6.83 -7.47
C VAL A 110 10.63 6.93 -7.38
N ASN A 111 11.33 6.17 -8.23
CA ASN A 111 12.78 6.15 -8.31
C ASN A 111 13.26 6.46 -9.73
N MET A 112 14.15 7.46 -9.84
CA MET A 112 14.73 7.95 -11.10
C MET A 112 16.27 7.78 -11.16
N ASP A 113 16.85 6.99 -10.26
CA ASP A 113 18.28 6.78 -10.18
C ASP A 113 18.75 5.82 -11.28
N GLU A 114 19.44 6.38 -12.27
CA GLU A 114 20.07 5.64 -13.36
C GLU A 114 21.25 6.48 -13.86
N ALA A 115 22.41 5.86 -14.09
CA ALA A 115 23.64 6.58 -14.43
C ALA A 115 23.55 7.46 -15.69
N LEU A 116 22.67 7.10 -16.63
CA LEU A 116 22.48 7.80 -17.91
C LEU A 116 21.37 8.87 -17.87
N LEU A 117 20.66 9.02 -16.75
CA LEU A 117 19.57 9.99 -16.60
C LEU A 117 20.01 11.19 -15.76
N ASP A 118 19.48 12.36 -16.09
CA ASP A 118 19.42 13.48 -15.15
C ASP A 118 18.29 13.18 -14.15
N SER A 119 18.62 12.39 -13.12
CA SER A 119 17.65 11.88 -12.12
C SER A 119 16.84 13.01 -11.49
N LYS A 120 17.47 14.16 -11.21
CA LYS A 120 16.81 15.33 -10.64
C LYS A 120 15.75 15.89 -11.58
N LYS A 121 16.08 16.10 -12.86
CA LYS A 121 15.10 16.58 -13.84
C LYS A 121 14.00 15.56 -14.14
N CYS A 122 14.35 14.28 -14.19
CA CYS A 122 13.37 13.22 -14.43
C CYS A 122 12.36 13.12 -13.27
N MET A 123 12.85 13.20 -12.03
CA MET A 123 12.01 13.20 -10.82
C MET A 123 11.02 14.36 -10.85
N THR A 124 11.50 15.58 -11.00
CA THR A 124 10.62 16.76 -11.01
C THR A 124 9.65 16.75 -12.18
N ARG A 125 10.09 16.37 -13.39
CA ARG A 125 9.20 16.28 -14.56
C ARG A 125 8.11 15.23 -14.38
N PHE A 126 8.46 14.03 -13.90
CA PHE A 126 7.49 12.97 -13.66
C PHE A 126 6.48 13.38 -12.59
N LEU A 127 6.92 13.92 -11.45
CA LEU A 127 6.03 14.33 -10.36
C LEU A 127 5.09 15.48 -10.76
N ASN A 128 5.56 16.45 -11.55
CA ASN A 128 4.70 17.53 -12.07
C ASN A 128 3.60 16.99 -12.99
N ILE A 129 3.90 16.01 -13.83
CA ILE A 129 2.90 15.39 -14.71
C ILE A 129 1.97 14.49 -13.88
N LEU A 130 2.49 13.74 -12.92
CA LEU A 130 1.67 12.90 -12.03
C LEU A 130 0.64 13.74 -11.28
N ALA A 131 1.01 14.95 -10.84
CA ALA A 131 0.10 15.87 -10.16
C ALA A 131 -1.10 16.32 -11.03
N THR A 132 -1.04 16.18 -12.36
CA THR A 132 -2.17 16.49 -13.25
C THR A 132 -3.12 15.31 -13.45
N GLU A 133 -2.81 14.13 -12.92
CA GLU A 133 -3.61 12.91 -13.03
C GLU A 133 -4.21 12.53 -11.67
N PRO A 134 -5.46 12.93 -11.37
CA PRO A 134 -6.06 12.76 -10.04
C PRO A 134 -6.07 11.31 -9.54
N GLU A 135 -6.22 10.34 -10.43
CA GLU A 135 -6.27 8.92 -10.07
C GLU A 135 -4.96 8.41 -9.47
N ALA A 136 -3.82 8.93 -9.92
CA ALA A 136 -2.52 8.64 -9.33
C ALA A 136 -2.18 9.62 -8.20
N ALA A 137 -2.52 10.90 -8.35
CA ALA A 137 -2.17 11.95 -7.40
C ALA A 137 -2.95 11.88 -6.07
N LYS A 138 -4.06 11.14 -6.00
CA LYS A 138 -4.84 10.98 -4.76
C LYS A 138 -4.05 10.30 -3.63
N VAL A 139 -3.11 9.42 -3.95
CA VAL A 139 -2.27 8.74 -2.96
C VAL A 139 -0.95 9.50 -2.70
N PRO A 140 -0.34 9.36 -1.50
CA PRO A 140 0.96 9.94 -1.22
C PRO A 140 2.08 9.37 -2.10
N ILE A 141 3.15 10.14 -2.24
CA ILE A 141 4.36 9.75 -2.99
C ILE A 141 5.50 9.45 -2.02
N MET A 142 6.15 8.30 -2.22
CA MET A 142 7.45 7.97 -1.65
C MET A 142 8.54 8.34 -2.67
N ILE A 143 9.37 9.31 -2.30
CA ILE A 143 10.41 9.87 -3.17
C ILE A 143 11.69 9.07 -2.94
N ASP A 144 12.04 8.21 -3.89
CA ASP A 144 13.16 7.28 -3.80
C ASP A 144 14.38 7.73 -4.59
N SER A 145 15.48 7.98 -3.88
CA SER A 145 16.80 8.20 -4.48
C SER A 145 17.91 8.04 -3.46
N SER A 146 19.06 7.57 -3.93
CA SER A 146 20.34 7.58 -3.21
C SER A 146 20.98 8.97 -3.13
N LYS A 147 20.46 9.96 -3.86
CA LYS A 147 21.00 11.32 -4.00
C LYS A 147 20.08 12.33 -3.33
N TRP A 148 20.60 13.04 -2.33
CA TRP A 148 19.83 14.03 -1.58
C TRP A 148 19.26 15.14 -2.46
N GLU A 149 20.02 15.61 -3.46
CA GLU A 149 19.57 16.66 -4.38
C GLU A 149 18.39 16.26 -5.27
N VAL A 150 18.15 14.95 -5.45
CA VAL A 150 16.98 14.41 -6.14
C VAL A 150 15.79 14.33 -5.20
N ILE A 151 16.01 13.82 -3.96
CA ILE A 151 15.00 13.82 -2.89
C ILE A 151 14.46 15.23 -2.66
N GLU A 152 15.35 16.20 -2.44
CA GLU A 152 14.97 17.57 -2.16
C GLU A 152 14.21 18.22 -3.32
N ALA A 153 14.58 17.91 -4.56
CA ALA A 153 13.84 18.38 -5.73
C ALA A 153 12.42 17.78 -5.80
N GLY A 154 12.28 16.50 -5.44
CA GLY A 154 10.98 15.85 -5.28
C GLY A 154 10.14 16.52 -4.19
N LEU A 155 10.72 16.75 -3.00
CA LEU A 155 10.05 17.43 -1.88
C LEU A 155 9.55 18.83 -2.24
N GLN A 156 10.30 19.57 -3.06
CA GLN A 156 9.90 20.88 -3.57
C GLN A 156 8.80 20.81 -4.64
N THR A 157 8.53 19.63 -5.22
CA THR A 157 7.58 19.44 -6.32
C THR A 157 6.23 18.91 -5.84
N VAL A 158 6.21 18.00 -4.85
CA VAL A 158 4.97 17.38 -4.35
C VAL A 158 4.15 18.33 -3.49
N GLN A 159 2.82 18.26 -3.61
CA GLN A 159 1.89 19.14 -2.87
C GLN A 159 1.50 18.58 -1.50
N GLY A 160 1.17 17.29 -1.43
CA GLY A 160 0.76 16.61 -0.21
C GLY A 160 1.95 16.22 0.67
N LYS A 161 1.69 15.59 1.82
CA LYS A 161 2.73 15.11 2.74
C LYS A 161 3.34 13.79 2.21
N PRO A 162 4.61 13.80 1.75
CA PRO A 162 5.24 12.65 1.12
C PRO A 162 6.03 11.81 2.14
N ILE A 163 6.64 10.73 1.63
CA ILE A 163 7.66 9.95 2.33
C ILE A 163 9.01 10.15 1.63
N VAL A 164 10.08 10.39 2.37
CA VAL A 164 11.46 10.35 1.86
C VAL A 164 12.00 8.93 1.95
N ASN A 165 12.46 8.37 0.84
CA ASN A 165 13.15 7.09 0.75
C ASN A 165 14.56 7.30 0.16
N SER A 166 15.61 7.40 0.97
CA SER A 166 15.67 7.29 2.41
C SER A 166 16.83 8.14 2.96
N ILE A 167 16.95 8.21 4.29
CA ILE A 167 18.15 8.71 4.98
C ILE A 167 18.79 7.59 5.80
N SER A 168 20.06 7.74 6.17
CA SER A 168 20.77 6.75 6.97
C SER A 168 21.97 7.35 7.70
N LEU A 169 22.59 6.59 8.60
CA LEU A 169 23.80 6.97 9.32
C LEU A 169 25.09 6.64 8.54
N LYS A 170 24.97 6.13 7.29
CA LYS A 170 26.09 5.72 6.43
C LYS A 170 27.21 6.77 6.31
N GLU A 171 26.84 8.03 6.17
CA GLU A 171 27.78 9.15 6.00
C GLU A 171 28.00 9.93 7.31
N GLY A 172 27.68 9.30 8.44
CA GLY A 172 27.81 9.85 9.78
C GLY A 172 26.58 10.63 10.24
N GLU A 173 26.58 10.86 11.55
CA GLU A 173 25.49 11.50 12.27
C GLU A 173 25.20 12.94 11.85
N GLU A 174 26.23 13.72 11.50
CA GLU A 174 26.05 15.12 11.08
C GLU A 174 25.19 15.24 9.82
N LYS A 175 25.47 14.40 8.80
CA LYS A 175 24.71 14.40 7.55
C LYS A 175 23.29 13.89 7.77
N PHE A 176 23.13 12.84 8.57
CA PHE A 176 21.83 12.30 8.96
C PHE A 176 20.95 13.37 9.64
N ILE A 177 21.50 14.09 10.63
CA ILE A 177 20.80 15.19 11.32
C ILE A 177 20.43 16.31 10.36
N HIS A 178 21.34 16.70 9.46
CA HIS A 178 21.09 17.74 8.47
C HIS A 178 19.88 17.39 7.57
N GLN A 179 19.89 16.18 7.01
CA GLN A 179 18.82 15.69 6.16
C GLN A 179 17.50 15.54 6.92
N ALA A 180 17.51 15.00 8.14
CA ALA A 180 16.33 14.88 8.99
C ALA A 180 15.69 16.25 9.31
N LYS A 181 16.49 17.27 9.60
CA LYS A 181 15.99 18.65 9.79
C LYS A 181 15.32 19.19 8.54
N LEU A 182 15.85 18.90 7.35
CA LEU A 182 15.22 19.28 6.09
C LEU A 182 13.92 18.52 5.85
N CYS A 183 13.89 17.20 6.04
CA CYS A 183 12.65 16.40 5.96
C CYS A 183 11.55 17.00 6.86
N ARG A 184 11.91 17.34 8.11
CA ARG A 184 10.99 18.00 9.05
C ARG A 184 10.52 19.36 8.57
N ARG A 185 11.40 20.16 7.96
CA ARG A 185 11.06 21.48 7.42
C ARG A 185 10.09 21.39 6.25
N TYR A 186 10.24 20.40 5.38
CA TYR A 186 9.29 20.11 4.30
C TYR A 186 8.02 19.40 4.80
N GLY A 187 8.01 18.89 6.04
CA GLY A 187 6.88 18.20 6.63
C GLY A 187 6.71 16.75 6.16
N ALA A 188 7.77 16.10 5.67
CA ALA A 188 7.74 14.74 5.14
C ALA A 188 7.92 13.68 6.25
N ALA A 189 7.29 12.52 6.06
CA ALA A 189 7.69 11.30 6.74
C ALA A 189 9.00 10.78 6.14
N VAL A 190 9.69 9.88 6.86
CA VAL A 190 11.04 9.45 6.47
C VAL A 190 11.28 7.97 6.67
N VAL A 191 11.76 7.31 5.61
CA VAL A 191 12.39 6.00 5.70
C VAL A 191 13.82 6.16 6.19
N VAL A 192 14.16 5.42 7.24
CA VAL A 192 15.49 5.33 7.83
C VAL A 192 16.02 3.92 7.60
N MET A 193 17.01 3.80 6.73
CA MET A 193 17.67 2.51 6.47
C MET A 193 18.51 2.09 7.68
N ALA A 194 18.51 0.81 8.00
CA ALA A 194 19.46 0.20 8.94
C ALA A 194 20.86 0.10 8.29
N PHE A 195 21.48 1.26 8.04
CA PHE A 195 22.81 1.44 7.47
C PHE A 195 23.52 2.54 8.26
N ASP A 196 24.66 2.23 8.87
CA ASP A 196 25.50 3.18 9.59
C ASP A 196 26.94 3.27 9.04
N GLU A 197 27.83 3.92 9.77
CA GLU A 197 29.22 4.13 9.36
C GLU A 197 30.02 2.83 9.17
N VAL A 198 29.56 1.71 9.72
CA VAL A 198 30.19 0.38 9.61
C VAL A 198 29.67 -0.37 8.38
N GLY A 199 28.39 -0.23 8.06
CA GLY A 199 27.79 -0.91 6.92
C GLY A 199 26.29 -1.12 7.03
N GLN A 200 25.76 -1.99 6.17
CA GLN A 200 24.37 -2.45 6.25
C GLN A 200 24.21 -3.42 7.41
N ALA A 201 23.09 -3.33 8.13
CA ALA A 201 22.72 -4.30 9.16
C ALA A 201 22.14 -5.57 8.54
N ASP A 202 22.90 -6.65 8.64
CA ASP A 202 22.59 -8.00 8.20
C ASP A 202 21.93 -8.86 9.30
N THR A 203 22.39 -8.78 10.54
CA THR A 203 21.81 -9.53 11.69
C THR A 203 20.71 -8.78 12.43
N GLU A 204 19.85 -9.50 13.16
CA GLU A 204 18.82 -8.94 14.04
C GLU A 204 19.37 -7.86 14.99
N GLU A 205 20.48 -8.14 15.70
CA GLU A 205 21.08 -7.21 16.65
C GLU A 205 21.51 -5.91 16.00
N ARG A 206 22.18 -6.00 14.83
CA ARG A 206 22.64 -4.82 14.10
C ARG A 206 21.47 -4.00 13.59
N LYS A 207 20.40 -4.65 13.11
CA LYS A 207 19.19 -3.96 12.65
C LYS A 207 18.58 -3.15 13.79
N VAL A 208 18.37 -3.78 14.95
CA VAL A 208 17.78 -3.13 16.13
C VAL A 208 18.69 -2.04 16.70
N GLU A 209 20.00 -2.27 16.75
CA GLU A 209 20.98 -1.29 17.22
C GLU A 209 20.92 0.01 16.41
N ILE A 210 21.01 -0.08 15.07
CA ILE A 210 21.02 1.09 14.19
C ILE A 210 19.67 1.82 14.25
N CYS A 211 18.55 1.09 14.17
CA CYS A 211 17.21 1.69 14.29
C CYS A 211 17.02 2.40 15.63
N THR A 212 17.49 1.79 16.73
CA THR A 212 17.42 2.41 18.06
C THR A 212 18.26 3.68 18.13
N ARG A 213 19.51 3.65 17.64
CA ARG A 213 20.37 4.85 17.60
C ARG A 213 19.71 5.97 16.79
N ALA A 214 19.22 5.65 15.59
CA ALA A 214 18.56 6.62 14.73
C ALA A 214 17.29 7.19 15.37
N TYR A 215 16.47 6.37 16.03
CA TYR A 215 15.29 6.82 16.77
C TYR A 215 15.66 7.83 17.86
N ARG A 216 16.70 7.53 18.66
CA ARG A 216 17.16 8.43 19.73
C ARG A 216 17.65 9.77 19.17
N ILE A 217 18.35 9.76 18.05
CA ILE A 217 18.77 11.01 17.38
C ILE A 217 17.53 11.79 16.91
N LEU A 218 16.63 11.15 16.18
CA LEU A 218 15.45 11.81 15.60
C LEU A 218 14.49 12.33 16.68
N VAL A 219 14.13 11.49 17.66
CA VAL A 219 13.11 11.82 18.66
C VAL A 219 13.71 12.61 19.81
N ASP A 220 14.77 12.11 20.47
CA ASP A 220 15.25 12.72 21.71
C ASP A 220 16.07 14.00 21.44
N GLN A 221 16.88 14.03 20.37
CA GLN A 221 17.70 15.21 20.06
C GLN A 221 16.98 16.22 19.16
N LEU A 222 16.26 15.74 18.14
CA LEU A 222 15.62 16.63 17.16
C LEU A 222 14.15 16.89 17.46
N GLY A 223 13.49 16.11 18.31
CA GLY A 223 12.04 16.21 18.53
C GLY A 223 11.23 15.90 17.27
N PHE A 224 11.75 15.06 16.38
CA PHE A 224 11.07 14.59 15.18
C PHE A 224 9.87 13.72 15.60
N PRO A 225 8.68 13.87 14.97
CA PRO A 225 7.51 13.05 15.34
C PRO A 225 7.79 11.56 15.12
N PRO A 226 7.72 10.70 16.16
CA PRO A 226 8.04 9.28 16.01
C PRO A 226 7.10 8.55 15.04
N GLU A 227 5.84 9.00 14.93
CA GLU A 227 4.86 8.48 13.97
C GLU A 227 5.19 8.79 12.51
N ASP A 228 6.15 9.68 12.23
CA ASP A 228 6.62 9.99 10.88
C ASP A 228 7.91 9.23 10.51
N ILE A 229 8.40 8.35 11.40
CA ILE A 229 9.59 7.53 11.20
C ILE A 229 9.17 6.14 10.70
N ILE A 230 9.73 5.73 9.57
CA ILE A 230 9.60 4.39 9.00
C ILE A 230 11.00 3.76 9.02
N PHE A 231 11.21 2.70 9.78
CA PHE A 231 12.46 1.95 9.70
C PHE A 231 12.42 0.96 8.54
N ASP A 232 13.52 0.88 7.79
CA ASP A 232 13.80 -0.23 6.87
C ASP A 232 14.97 -1.05 7.44
N PRO A 233 14.69 -2.18 8.12
CA PRO A 233 15.70 -3.09 8.64
C PRO A 233 16.49 -3.86 7.57
N ASN A 234 16.37 -3.52 6.29
CA ASN A 234 16.94 -4.20 5.12
C ASN A 234 16.40 -5.62 4.93
N ILE A 235 15.55 -5.80 3.91
CA ILE A 235 15.18 -7.11 3.40
C ILE A 235 16.27 -7.58 2.42
N PHE A 236 16.95 -8.67 2.76
CA PHE A 236 17.96 -9.31 1.91
C PHE A 236 17.44 -10.58 1.26
N ALA A 237 18.13 -11.00 0.19
CA ALA A 237 17.82 -12.24 -0.53
C ALA A 237 18.13 -13.47 0.32
N ILE A 238 17.20 -14.42 0.36
CA ILE A 238 17.38 -15.74 0.96
C ILE A 238 17.69 -16.79 -0.12
N ALA A 239 18.03 -18.00 0.31
CA ALA A 239 18.34 -19.13 -0.59
C ALA A 239 19.36 -18.77 -1.68
N THR A 240 20.41 -18.04 -1.31
CA THR A 240 21.48 -17.59 -2.22
C THR A 240 22.55 -18.65 -2.46
N GLY A 241 22.52 -19.76 -1.71
CA GLY A 241 23.59 -20.76 -1.66
C GLY A 241 24.76 -20.38 -0.74
N ILE A 242 24.62 -19.30 0.03
CA ILE A 242 25.61 -18.83 1.02
C ILE A 242 24.98 -19.03 2.40
N GLU A 243 25.63 -19.81 3.27
CA GLU A 243 25.07 -20.22 4.57
C GLU A 243 24.77 -19.02 5.47
N GLU A 244 25.65 -18.01 5.44
CA GLU A 244 25.51 -16.77 6.19
C GLU A 244 24.23 -15.98 5.85
N HIS A 245 23.63 -16.23 4.68
CA HIS A 245 22.43 -15.53 4.23
C HIS A 245 21.13 -16.26 4.61
N ASN A 246 21.21 -17.50 5.11
CA ASN A 246 20.03 -18.31 5.41
C ASN A 246 19.14 -17.66 6.48
N ASN A 247 19.73 -16.91 7.41
CA ASN A 247 19.01 -16.33 8.53
C ASN A 247 18.37 -14.95 8.24
N TYR A 248 18.64 -14.34 7.07
CA TYR A 248 18.20 -12.97 6.78
C TYR A 248 16.68 -12.77 6.87
N GLY A 249 15.88 -13.78 6.54
CA GLY A 249 14.42 -13.74 6.71
C GLY A 249 14.02 -13.65 8.18
N VAL A 250 14.59 -14.53 9.01
CA VAL A 250 14.41 -14.57 10.46
C VAL A 250 14.87 -13.28 11.12
N ASP A 251 16.07 -12.81 10.77
CA ASP A 251 16.67 -11.59 11.33
C ASP A 251 15.78 -10.36 11.09
N PHE A 252 15.16 -10.25 9.91
CA PHE A 252 14.22 -9.16 9.62
C PHE A 252 12.93 -9.27 10.44
N ILE A 253 12.33 -10.47 10.50
CA ILE A 253 11.07 -10.72 11.22
C ILE A 253 11.24 -10.45 12.72
N GLN A 254 12.33 -10.93 13.32
CA GLN A 254 12.64 -10.70 14.74
C GLN A 254 12.97 -9.24 15.03
N ALA A 255 13.69 -8.57 14.12
CA ALA A 255 13.92 -7.13 14.22
C ALA A 255 12.60 -6.34 14.17
N CYS A 256 11.61 -6.76 13.39
CA CYS A 256 10.29 -6.13 13.37
C CYS A 256 9.65 -6.13 14.77
N GLU A 257 9.59 -7.30 15.40
CA GLU A 257 8.96 -7.47 16.71
C GLU A 257 9.65 -6.59 17.78
N ARG A 258 10.99 -6.58 17.78
CA ARG A 258 11.77 -5.77 18.73
C ARG A 258 11.63 -4.28 18.48
N ILE A 259 11.70 -3.83 17.22
CA ILE A 259 11.53 -2.43 16.87
C ILE A 259 10.14 -1.94 17.28
N LYS A 260 9.07 -2.69 17.00
CA LYS A 260 7.71 -2.30 17.40
C LYS A 260 7.54 -2.23 18.91
N ARG A 261 8.17 -3.14 19.66
CA ARG A 261 8.12 -3.15 21.12
C ARG A 261 8.90 -1.99 21.73
N ASP A 262 10.10 -1.71 21.20
CA ASP A 262 11.08 -0.85 21.87
C ASP A 262 11.04 0.61 21.37
N LEU A 263 10.54 0.85 20.14
CA LEU A 263 10.52 2.16 19.47
C LEU A 263 9.06 2.57 19.17
N PRO A 264 8.36 3.23 20.12
CA PRO A 264 6.92 3.46 20.02
C PRO A 264 6.56 4.38 18.85
N HIS A 265 5.39 4.15 18.26
CA HIS A 265 4.80 4.86 17.11
C HIS A 265 5.56 4.73 15.77
N ALA A 266 6.84 4.36 15.78
CA ALA A 266 7.58 4.10 14.56
C ALA A 266 6.92 2.99 13.74
N LYS A 267 7.01 3.14 12.42
CA LYS A 267 6.53 2.17 11.43
C LYS A 267 7.69 1.37 10.88
N ILE A 268 7.39 0.21 10.28
CA ILE A 268 8.39 -0.64 9.66
C ILE A 268 8.02 -0.92 8.20
N SER A 269 9.00 -0.80 7.32
CA SER A 269 8.91 -1.08 5.89
C SER A 269 10.08 -1.93 5.39
N GLY A 270 10.02 -2.29 4.11
CA GLY A 270 11.13 -2.91 3.39
C GLY A 270 10.78 -3.19 1.93
N GLY A 271 11.83 -3.29 1.11
CA GLY A 271 11.74 -3.75 -0.28
C GLY A 271 11.47 -5.25 -0.39
N VAL A 272 10.20 -5.65 -0.41
CA VAL A 272 9.80 -7.08 -0.34
C VAL A 272 10.36 -7.87 -1.51
N SER A 273 10.38 -7.30 -2.71
CA SER A 273 10.93 -7.95 -3.91
C SER A 273 12.38 -8.45 -3.75
N ASN A 274 13.16 -7.87 -2.82
CA ASN A 274 14.55 -8.24 -2.56
C ASN A 274 14.70 -9.64 -1.95
N VAL A 275 13.74 -10.10 -1.13
CA VAL A 275 13.81 -11.42 -0.47
C VAL A 275 13.94 -12.56 -1.49
N SER A 276 13.32 -12.35 -2.66
CA SER A 276 13.17 -13.34 -3.73
C SER A 276 14.21 -13.21 -4.85
N PHE A 277 15.27 -12.42 -4.66
CA PHE A 277 16.20 -12.06 -5.75
C PHE A 277 16.89 -13.27 -6.38
N SER A 278 17.16 -14.31 -5.59
CA SER A 278 17.77 -15.58 -6.03
C SER A 278 16.93 -16.32 -7.07
N PHE A 279 15.63 -16.02 -7.17
CA PHE A 279 14.67 -16.68 -8.07
C PHE A 279 14.23 -15.80 -9.25
N ARG A 280 15.06 -14.82 -9.63
CA ARG A 280 14.81 -13.99 -10.83
C ARG A 280 14.55 -14.86 -12.06
N GLY A 281 13.46 -14.57 -12.76
CA GLY A 281 12.99 -15.34 -13.92
C GLY A 281 11.93 -16.40 -13.58
N ASN A 282 11.68 -16.68 -12.28
CA ASN A 282 10.60 -17.54 -11.83
C ASN A 282 9.57 -16.74 -11.00
N ASN A 283 8.67 -16.03 -11.68
CA ASN A 283 7.73 -15.13 -11.01
C ASN A 283 6.75 -15.87 -10.07
N VAL A 284 6.33 -17.10 -10.43
CA VAL A 284 5.44 -17.90 -9.57
C VAL A 284 6.07 -18.10 -8.19
N VAL A 285 7.33 -18.54 -8.15
CA VAL A 285 8.05 -18.77 -6.89
C VAL A 285 8.32 -17.45 -6.17
N ARG A 286 8.66 -16.37 -6.89
CA ARG A 286 8.88 -15.06 -6.26
C ARG A 286 7.62 -14.53 -5.57
N GLU A 287 6.47 -14.57 -6.23
CA GLU A 287 5.20 -14.12 -5.67
C GLU A 287 4.78 -14.97 -4.45
N ALA A 288 5.05 -16.29 -4.50
CA ALA A 288 4.85 -17.18 -3.36
C ALA A 288 5.77 -16.82 -2.17
N ILE A 289 7.05 -16.55 -2.41
CA ILE A 289 7.98 -16.10 -1.37
C ILE A 289 7.51 -14.79 -0.75
N HIS A 290 7.03 -13.84 -1.55
CA HIS A 290 6.51 -12.57 -1.04
C HIS A 290 5.32 -12.78 -0.11
N ALA A 291 4.36 -13.62 -0.50
CA ALA A 291 3.17 -13.91 0.29
C ALA A 291 3.52 -14.54 1.64
N VAL A 292 4.41 -15.55 1.66
CA VAL A 292 4.87 -16.19 2.90
C VAL A 292 5.67 -15.22 3.76
N PHE A 293 6.62 -14.49 3.19
CA PHE A 293 7.43 -13.53 3.94
C PHE A 293 6.55 -12.45 4.59
N LEU A 294 5.63 -11.86 3.83
CA LEU A 294 4.70 -10.84 4.35
C LEU A 294 3.79 -11.39 5.45
N TYR A 295 3.29 -12.62 5.31
CA TYR A 295 2.46 -13.26 6.34
C TYR A 295 3.14 -13.26 7.72
N TYR A 296 4.41 -13.67 7.78
CA TYR A 296 5.17 -13.69 9.02
C TYR A 296 5.64 -12.29 9.46
N ALA A 297 6.12 -11.46 8.54
CA ALA A 297 6.60 -10.12 8.86
C ALA A 297 5.50 -9.20 9.40
N ILE A 298 4.29 -9.26 8.83
CA ILE A 298 3.13 -8.47 9.29
C ILE A 298 2.69 -8.92 10.68
N LYS A 299 2.68 -10.24 10.95
CA LYS A 299 2.41 -10.76 12.30
C LYS A 299 3.44 -10.29 13.32
N ALA A 300 4.69 -10.13 12.92
CA ALA A 300 5.75 -9.55 13.74
C ALA A 300 5.69 -8.00 13.83
N GLY A 301 4.75 -7.36 13.14
CA GLY A 301 4.47 -5.93 13.26
C GLY A 301 5.00 -5.05 12.12
N MET A 302 5.32 -5.62 10.96
CA MET A 302 5.60 -4.84 9.74
C MET A 302 4.32 -4.08 9.30
N ASP A 303 4.40 -2.75 9.21
CA ASP A 303 3.23 -1.89 8.95
C ASP A 303 2.99 -1.63 7.46
N MET A 304 4.06 -1.63 6.65
CA MET A 304 4.01 -1.30 5.23
C MET A 304 5.12 -1.98 4.45
N GLY A 305 5.07 -1.98 3.12
CA GLY A 305 6.15 -2.55 2.31
C GLY A 305 6.10 -2.13 0.85
N ILE A 306 7.29 -2.04 0.25
CA ILE A 306 7.47 -1.75 -1.17
C ILE A 306 7.27 -3.06 -1.94
N VAL A 307 6.14 -3.16 -2.62
CA VAL A 307 5.61 -4.37 -3.25
C VAL A 307 5.08 -4.10 -4.64
N ASN A 308 4.98 -5.14 -5.45
CA ASN A 308 4.15 -5.12 -6.65
C ASN A 308 2.70 -5.42 -6.27
N ALA A 309 1.91 -4.37 -6.00
CA ALA A 309 0.52 -4.50 -5.53
C ALA A 309 -0.33 -5.42 -6.44
N GLY A 310 -0.09 -5.42 -7.75
CA GLY A 310 -0.83 -6.26 -8.69
C GLY A 310 -0.51 -7.76 -8.64
N GLN A 311 0.60 -8.16 -8.02
CA GLN A 311 1.22 -9.49 -8.09
C GLN A 311 1.56 -10.03 -6.69
N LEU A 312 0.57 -10.08 -5.80
CA LEU A 312 0.67 -10.79 -4.52
C LEU A 312 -0.17 -12.06 -4.61
N ALA A 313 0.43 -13.21 -4.29
CA ALA A 313 -0.28 -14.47 -4.16
C ALA A 313 -1.07 -14.52 -2.84
N ILE A 314 -2.13 -15.31 -2.79
CA ILE A 314 -2.89 -15.56 -1.56
C ILE A 314 -2.19 -16.70 -0.83
N TYR A 315 -1.82 -16.50 0.43
CA TYR A 315 -0.99 -17.45 1.19
C TYR A 315 -1.62 -18.86 1.28
N ASP A 316 -2.94 -18.94 1.46
CA ASP A 316 -3.67 -20.22 1.57
C ASP A 316 -3.88 -20.93 0.23
N ASP A 317 -3.69 -20.24 -0.90
CA ASP A 317 -3.82 -20.82 -2.24
C ASP A 317 -2.50 -21.38 -2.78
N LEU A 318 -1.39 -21.19 -2.06
CA LEU A 318 -0.11 -21.73 -2.45
C LEU A 318 -0.14 -23.26 -2.39
N ASP A 319 0.52 -23.90 -3.37
CA ASP A 319 0.75 -25.34 -3.34
C ASP A 319 1.42 -25.73 -1.99
N PRO A 320 0.88 -26.72 -1.25
CA PRO A 320 1.38 -27.04 0.09
C PRO A 320 2.87 -27.41 0.14
N GLU A 321 3.39 -28.11 -0.87
CA GLU A 321 4.81 -28.50 -0.94
C GLU A 321 5.70 -27.26 -1.15
N LEU A 322 5.29 -26.38 -2.07
CA LEU A 322 5.98 -25.12 -2.31
C LEU A 322 5.92 -24.19 -1.09
N ARG A 323 4.74 -24.07 -0.45
CA ARG A 323 4.55 -23.22 0.74
C ARG A 323 5.45 -23.67 1.87
N GLU A 324 5.43 -24.96 2.22
CA GLU A 324 6.26 -25.51 3.30
C GLU A 324 7.77 -25.25 3.03
N ALA A 325 8.22 -25.46 1.80
CA ALA A 325 9.63 -25.22 1.44
C ALA A 325 10.02 -23.73 1.52
N ILE A 326 9.11 -22.82 1.18
CA ILE A 326 9.32 -21.39 1.33
C ILE A 326 9.31 -20.98 2.81
N GLU A 327 8.40 -21.51 3.61
CA GLU A 327 8.35 -21.25 5.06
C GLU A 327 9.63 -21.70 5.74
N ASP A 328 10.09 -22.90 5.41
CA ASP A 328 11.35 -23.46 5.87
C ASP A 328 12.53 -22.53 5.53
N ALA A 329 12.57 -21.97 4.31
CA ALA A 329 13.62 -21.05 3.86
C ALA A 329 13.51 -19.64 4.48
N VAL A 330 12.30 -19.10 4.66
CA VAL A 330 12.06 -17.78 5.27
C VAL A 330 12.38 -17.81 6.77
N LEU A 331 12.00 -18.89 7.45
CA LEU A 331 12.14 -19.07 8.90
C LEU A 331 13.39 -19.85 9.30
N ASN A 332 14.20 -20.27 8.32
CA ASN A 332 15.44 -21.01 8.53
C ASN A 332 15.27 -22.23 9.48
N HIS A 333 14.18 -22.99 9.30
CA HIS A 333 13.83 -24.09 10.22
C HIS A 333 14.68 -25.35 10.05
N ARG A 334 15.35 -25.50 8.91
CA ARG A 334 16.14 -26.67 8.56
C ARG A 334 17.46 -26.25 7.92
N HIS A 335 18.39 -27.19 7.81
CA HIS A 335 19.68 -26.96 7.16
C HIS A 335 19.62 -27.11 5.62
N ASP A 336 18.68 -27.91 5.11
CA ASP A 336 18.53 -28.25 3.68
C ASP A 336 17.53 -27.36 2.93
N THR A 337 17.14 -26.22 3.51
CA THR A 337 16.03 -25.36 3.02
C THR A 337 16.31 -24.75 1.66
N THR A 338 17.52 -24.25 1.46
CA THR A 338 17.96 -23.66 0.18
C THR A 338 17.90 -24.69 -0.94
N ASP A 339 18.48 -25.88 -0.74
CA ASP A 339 18.51 -26.94 -1.75
C ASP A 339 17.10 -27.43 -2.08
N ARG A 340 16.28 -27.68 -1.06
CA ARG A 340 14.88 -28.10 -1.22
C ARG A 340 14.07 -27.07 -2.00
N LEU A 341 14.18 -25.78 -1.66
CA LEU A 341 13.46 -24.72 -2.35
C LEU A 341 13.94 -24.58 -3.81
N LEU A 342 15.25 -24.70 -4.06
CA LEU A 342 15.79 -24.67 -5.42
C LEU A 342 15.25 -25.84 -6.26
N GLU A 343 15.27 -27.07 -5.73
CA GLU A 343 14.75 -28.26 -6.40
C GLU A 343 13.27 -28.14 -6.74
N ILE A 344 12.45 -27.68 -5.79
CA ILE A 344 11.02 -27.45 -6.02
C ILE A 344 10.83 -26.32 -7.03
N SER A 345 11.62 -25.25 -6.97
CA SER A 345 11.50 -24.11 -7.87
C SER A 345 11.72 -24.47 -9.34
N GLU A 346 12.53 -25.50 -9.64
CA GLU A 346 12.73 -25.98 -11.01
C GLU A 346 11.43 -26.51 -11.63
N LYS A 347 10.53 -27.11 -10.83
CA LYS A 347 9.21 -27.57 -11.30
C LYS A 347 8.36 -26.42 -11.87
N TYR A 348 8.61 -25.19 -11.39
CA TYR A 348 7.88 -23.98 -11.77
C TYR A 348 8.63 -23.11 -12.79
N ARG A 349 9.85 -23.51 -13.20
CA ARG A 349 10.66 -22.73 -14.13
C ARG A 349 10.02 -22.75 -15.52
N GLY A 350 9.76 -21.56 -16.07
CA GLY A 350 9.12 -21.42 -17.40
C GLY A 350 7.60 -21.61 -17.39
N VAL A 351 7.00 -21.97 -16.25
CA VAL A 351 5.57 -21.84 -16.04
C VAL A 351 5.28 -20.34 -16.03
N LYS A 352 4.57 -19.86 -17.06
CA LYS A 352 4.07 -18.49 -17.02
C LYS A 352 3.06 -18.43 -15.89
N VAL A 353 3.10 -17.35 -15.13
CA VAL A 353 1.91 -16.89 -14.41
C VAL A 353 0.90 -16.58 -15.53
N GLU A 354 0.12 -17.59 -15.93
CA GLU A 354 -1.02 -17.35 -16.78
C GLU A 354 -1.88 -16.37 -16.00
N SER A 355 -2.29 -15.27 -16.65
CA SER A 355 -3.41 -14.50 -16.15
C SER A 355 -4.50 -15.50 -15.79
N ALA A 356 -5.21 -15.27 -14.68
CA ALA A 356 -6.31 -16.13 -14.24
C ALA A 356 -7.40 -16.37 -15.33
N ASP A 357 -7.27 -15.72 -16.48
CA ASP A 357 -8.04 -15.88 -17.71
C ASP A 357 -7.71 -17.05 -18.63
N GLU A 358 -6.48 -17.60 -18.65
CA GLU A 358 -6.05 -18.50 -19.74
C GLU A 358 -5.73 -19.95 -19.36
N SER A 359 -5.67 -20.32 -18.09
CA SER A 359 -5.74 -21.75 -17.78
C SER A 359 -7.18 -22.20 -18.00
N ALA A 360 -7.35 -23.26 -18.79
CA ALA A 360 -8.63 -23.88 -19.14
C ALA A 360 -9.28 -24.50 -17.89
N ALA A 361 -9.74 -23.64 -16.99
CA ALA A 361 -9.72 -23.96 -15.59
C ALA A 361 -10.93 -24.79 -15.17
N GLU A 362 -10.66 -25.89 -14.46
CA GLU A 362 -11.65 -26.83 -13.93
C GLU A 362 -12.78 -26.14 -13.15
N TRP A 363 -12.55 -24.94 -12.60
CA TRP A 363 -13.57 -24.14 -11.92
C TRP A 363 -14.72 -23.73 -12.84
N ARG A 364 -14.50 -23.59 -14.16
CA ARG A 364 -15.58 -23.30 -15.12
C ARG A 364 -16.62 -24.42 -15.21
N ASN A 365 -16.25 -25.64 -14.82
CA ASN A 365 -17.19 -26.78 -14.75
C ASN A 365 -18.01 -26.78 -13.45
N LEU A 366 -17.75 -25.89 -12.50
CA LEU A 366 -18.50 -25.79 -11.26
C LEU A 366 -19.90 -25.18 -11.49
N PRO A 367 -20.85 -25.40 -10.57
CA PRO A 367 -22.13 -24.69 -10.55
C PRO A 367 -21.93 -23.17 -10.47
N VAL A 368 -22.82 -22.39 -11.08
CA VAL A 368 -22.68 -20.93 -11.21
C VAL A 368 -22.43 -20.21 -9.89
N ALA A 369 -23.05 -20.67 -8.79
CA ALA A 369 -22.84 -20.11 -7.46
C ALA A 369 -21.37 -20.24 -7.00
N GLU A 370 -20.76 -21.40 -7.22
CA GLU A 370 -19.34 -21.65 -6.89
C GLU A 370 -18.41 -20.91 -7.86
N ARG A 371 -18.81 -20.73 -9.12
CA ARG A 371 -18.06 -19.93 -10.09
C ARG A 371 -18.01 -18.45 -9.71
N LEU A 372 -19.15 -17.88 -9.31
CA LEU A 372 -19.24 -16.52 -8.80
C LEU A 372 -18.39 -16.33 -7.54
N LYS A 373 -18.49 -17.28 -6.60
CA LYS A 373 -17.66 -17.29 -5.39
C LYS A 373 -16.17 -17.33 -5.73
N HIS A 374 -15.76 -18.25 -6.62
CA HIS A 374 -14.38 -18.39 -7.08
C HIS A 374 -13.87 -17.11 -7.76
N ALA A 375 -14.63 -16.59 -8.71
CA ALA A 375 -14.30 -15.36 -9.43
C ALA A 375 -14.13 -14.18 -8.47
N LEU A 376 -14.96 -14.11 -7.42
CA LEU A 376 -14.89 -13.05 -6.42
C LEU A 376 -13.64 -13.19 -5.53
N VAL A 377 -13.37 -14.37 -4.97
CA VAL A 377 -12.18 -14.64 -4.13
C VAL A 377 -10.87 -14.44 -4.92
N LYS A 378 -10.85 -14.79 -6.20
CA LYS A 378 -9.68 -14.66 -7.08
C LYS A 378 -9.59 -13.31 -7.79
N GLY A 379 -10.61 -12.45 -7.70
CA GLY A 379 -10.65 -11.15 -8.37
C GLY A 379 -10.73 -11.22 -9.91
N ILE A 380 -11.39 -12.25 -10.46
CA ILE A 380 -11.54 -12.51 -11.91
C ILE A 380 -12.76 -11.77 -12.47
N THR A 381 -12.55 -10.90 -13.47
CA THR A 381 -13.62 -10.08 -14.08
C THR A 381 -14.14 -10.60 -15.42
N THR A 382 -13.46 -11.54 -16.05
CA THR A 382 -13.66 -11.85 -17.48
C THR A 382 -14.98 -12.55 -17.79
N TYR A 383 -15.41 -13.49 -16.95
CA TYR A 383 -16.68 -14.22 -17.11
C TYR A 383 -17.79 -13.73 -16.18
N ILE A 384 -17.52 -12.67 -15.41
CA ILE A 384 -18.37 -12.33 -14.27
C ILE A 384 -19.79 -11.95 -14.70
N ILE A 385 -19.94 -11.24 -15.82
CA ILE A 385 -21.24 -10.83 -16.34
C ILE A 385 -22.05 -12.05 -16.80
N GLU A 386 -21.40 -12.98 -17.49
CA GLU A 386 -22.03 -14.20 -18.00
C GLU A 386 -22.51 -15.11 -16.85
N ASP A 387 -21.65 -15.33 -15.86
CA ASP A 387 -22.01 -16.09 -14.67
C ASP A 387 -23.09 -15.39 -13.83
N THR A 388 -23.05 -14.06 -13.75
CA THR A 388 -24.07 -13.29 -13.03
C THR A 388 -25.44 -13.40 -13.71
N GLU A 389 -25.50 -13.39 -15.04
CA GLU A 389 -26.74 -13.60 -15.78
C GLU A 389 -27.28 -15.02 -15.63
N GLU A 390 -26.41 -16.03 -15.71
CA GLU A 390 -26.81 -17.42 -15.47
C GLU A 390 -27.37 -17.59 -14.06
N ALA A 391 -26.71 -17.04 -13.03
CA ALA A 391 -27.22 -17.07 -11.66
C ALA A 391 -28.55 -16.31 -11.54
N ARG A 392 -28.68 -15.13 -12.15
CA ARG A 392 -29.94 -14.36 -12.14
C ARG A 392 -31.13 -15.15 -12.69
N GLN A 393 -30.90 -16.05 -13.65
CA GLN A 393 -31.94 -16.92 -14.22
C GLN A 393 -32.26 -18.13 -13.32
N GLN A 394 -31.31 -18.59 -12.51
CA GLN A 394 -31.45 -19.76 -11.64
C GLN A 394 -32.04 -19.42 -10.25
N PHE A 395 -31.69 -18.27 -9.69
CA PHE A 395 -32.17 -17.81 -8.38
C PHE A 395 -33.55 -17.14 -8.48
N ALA A 396 -34.31 -17.09 -7.37
CA ALA A 396 -35.69 -16.61 -7.40
C ALA A 396 -35.77 -15.08 -7.52
N SER A 397 -34.71 -14.36 -7.11
CA SER A 397 -34.58 -12.93 -7.33
C SER A 397 -33.12 -12.53 -7.63
N PRO A 398 -32.90 -11.42 -8.35
CA PRO A 398 -31.56 -10.85 -8.53
C PRO A 398 -30.86 -10.53 -7.19
N LEU A 399 -31.63 -10.21 -6.14
CA LEU A 399 -31.10 -9.91 -4.82
C LEU A 399 -30.48 -11.15 -4.16
N GLU A 400 -31.05 -12.34 -4.39
CA GLU A 400 -30.50 -13.61 -3.88
C GLU A 400 -29.13 -13.96 -4.49
N VAL A 401 -28.82 -13.46 -5.68
CA VAL A 401 -27.47 -13.61 -6.27
C VAL A 401 -26.45 -12.78 -5.48
N ILE A 402 -26.86 -11.59 -5.03
CA ILE A 402 -26.03 -10.72 -4.18
C ILE A 402 -25.88 -11.35 -2.80
N GLU A 403 -26.98 -11.61 -2.11
CA GLU A 403 -27.01 -12.12 -0.73
C GLU A 403 -26.50 -13.57 -0.61
N GLY A 404 -26.53 -14.33 -1.69
CA GLY A 404 -26.04 -15.71 -1.74
C GLY A 404 -24.59 -15.81 -2.19
N PRO A 405 -24.31 -16.21 -3.45
CA PRO A 405 -22.96 -16.56 -3.89
C PRO A 405 -21.95 -15.40 -3.83
N LEU A 406 -22.37 -14.17 -4.08
CA LEU A 406 -21.46 -13.02 -4.05
C LEU A 406 -21.07 -12.65 -2.61
N MET A 407 -22.03 -12.55 -1.68
CA MET A 407 -21.74 -12.34 -0.26
C MET A 407 -20.93 -13.50 0.35
N ALA A 408 -21.26 -14.75 0.00
CA ALA A 408 -20.48 -15.91 0.46
C ALA A 408 -19.01 -15.88 -0.01
N GLY A 409 -18.72 -15.27 -1.16
CA GLY A 409 -17.36 -14.99 -1.59
C GLY A 409 -16.72 -13.85 -0.78
N MET A 410 -17.48 -12.78 -0.50
CA MET A 410 -17.00 -11.64 0.28
C MET A 410 -16.70 -12.02 1.72
N ASP A 411 -17.46 -12.95 2.30
CA ASP A 411 -17.19 -13.49 3.64
C ASP A 411 -15.83 -14.22 3.66
N VAL A 412 -15.54 -15.06 2.66
CA VAL A 412 -14.23 -15.72 2.53
C VAL A 412 -13.11 -14.70 2.35
N VAL A 413 -13.32 -13.67 1.53
CA VAL A 413 -12.37 -12.56 1.38
C VAL A 413 -12.13 -11.86 2.72
N GLY A 414 -13.20 -11.62 3.49
CA GLY A 414 -13.14 -11.04 4.83
C GLY A 414 -12.34 -11.90 5.82
N ASP A 415 -12.58 -13.21 5.84
CA ASP A 415 -11.85 -14.16 6.68
C ASP A 415 -10.36 -14.21 6.33
N LEU A 416 -10.04 -14.36 5.03
CA LEU A 416 -8.64 -14.39 4.57
C LEU A 416 -7.91 -13.07 4.84
N PHE A 417 -8.60 -11.95 4.72
CA PHE A 417 -8.05 -10.63 5.02
C PHE A 417 -7.85 -10.41 6.52
N GLY A 418 -8.81 -10.83 7.35
CA GLY A 418 -8.71 -10.79 8.81
C GLY A 418 -7.58 -11.67 9.37
N ASP A 419 -7.33 -12.82 8.73
CA ASP A 419 -6.22 -13.72 9.06
C ASP A 419 -4.85 -13.24 8.55
N GLY A 420 -4.79 -12.14 7.79
CA GLY A 420 -3.57 -11.63 7.16
C GLY A 420 -3.03 -12.49 6.00
N LYS A 421 -3.86 -13.39 5.45
CA LYS A 421 -3.52 -14.29 4.33
C LYS A 421 -3.83 -13.70 2.96
N MET A 422 -4.68 -12.67 2.96
CA MET A 422 -5.00 -11.84 1.81
C MET A 422 -4.64 -10.38 2.13
N PHE A 423 -4.21 -9.62 1.13
CA PHE A 423 -3.81 -8.21 1.25
C PHE A 423 -4.81 -7.29 0.55
N LEU A 424 -4.78 -6.00 0.91
CA LEU A 424 -5.71 -5.00 0.37
C LEU A 424 -5.80 -4.99 -1.17
N PRO A 425 -4.70 -5.10 -1.94
CA PRO A 425 -4.76 -5.29 -3.39
C PRO A 425 -5.70 -6.39 -3.88
N GLN A 426 -5.70 -7.54 -3.21
CA GLN A 426 -6.53 -8.69 -3.57
C GLN A 426 -8.00 -8.44 -3.18
N VAL A 427 -8.24 -7.76 -2.05
CA VAL A 427 -9.58 -7.32 -1.63
C VAL A 427 -10.15 -6.30 -2.62
N VAL A 428 -9.36 -5.35 -3.10
CA VAL A 428 -9.77 -4.36 -4.11
C VAL A 428 -10.15 -5.05 -5.43
N LYS A 429 -9.39 -6.05 -5.87
CA LYS A 429 -9.76 -6.85 -7.04
C LYS A 429 -11.10 -7.58 -6.82
N SER A 430 -11.31 -8.17 -5.65
CA SER A 430 -12.56 -8.84 -5.27
C SER A 430 -13.76 -7.88 -5.26
N ALA A 431 -13.57 -6.69 -4.69
CA ALA A 431 -14.58 -5.62 -4.66
C ALA A 431 -14.94 -5.12 -6.07
N ARG A 432 -13.97 -5.10 -7.00
CA ARG A 432 -14.24 -4.77 -8.41
C ARG A 432 -15.12 -5.82 -9.08
N VAL A 433 -14.88 -7.11 -8.83
CA VAL A 433 -15.73 -8.21 -9.30
C VAL A 433 -17.14 -8.03 -8.76
N MET A 434 -17.28 -7.82 -7.45
CA MET A 434 -18.57 -7.55 -6.79
C MET A 434 -19.31 -6.38 -7.43
N LYS A 435 -18.64 -5.24 -7.60
CA LYS A 435 -19.21 -4.04 -8.21
C LYS A 435 -19.71 -4.29 -9.63
N GLN A 436 -18.95 -5.04 -10.44
CA GLN A 436 -19.33 -5.36 -11.81
C GLN A 436 -20.58 -6.27 -11.87
N SER A 437 -20.66 -7.29 -11.01
CA SER A 437 -21.86 -8.13 -10.90
C SER A 437 -23.09 -7.34 -10.43
N VAL A 438 -22.93 -6.52 -9.39
CA VAL A 438 -24.03 -5.72 -8.83
C VAL A 438 -24.54 -4.71 -9.87
N ALA A 439 -23.65 -4.02 -10.59
CA ALA A 439 -24.02 -3.11 -11.66
C ALA A 439 -24.79 -3.81 -12.79
N TYR A 440 -24.48 -5.08 -13.07
CA TYR A 440 -25.23 -5.88 -14.03
C TYR A 440 -26.64 -6.25 -13.53
N LEU A 441 -26.79 -6.54 -12.23
CA LEU A 441 -28.07 -6.92 -11.63
C LEU A 441 -29.01 -5.71 -11.37
N GLU A 442 -28.45 -4.51 -11.20
CA GLU A 442 -29.18 -3.29 -10.84
C GLU A 442 -30.41 -2.99 -11.72
N PRO A 443 -30.36 -3.11 -13.07
CA PRO A 443 -31.55 -2.91 -13.91
C PRO A 443 -32.67 -3.92 -13.65
N TYR A 444 -32.33 -5.15 -13.22
CA TYR A 444 -33.29 -6.21 -12.92
C TYR A 444 -33.87 -6.10 -11.51
N ILE A 445 -33.10 -5.56 -10.56
CA ILE A 445 -33.57 -5.25 -9.21
C ILE A 445 -34.59 -4.11 -9.27
N ASN A 446 -34.31 -3.08 -10.08
CA ASN A 446 -35.17 -1.90 -10.22
C ASN A 446 -36.35 -2.11 -11.19
N ALA A 447 -36.43 -3.26 -11.86
CA ALA A 447 -37.56 -3.59 -12.70
C ALA A 447 -38.80 -3.85 -11.83
N PRO A 448 -39.96 -3.22 -12.12
CA PRO A 448 -41.17 -3.43 -11.32
C PRO A 448 -41.53 -4.91 -11.33
N SER A 449 -41.79 -5.46 -10.14
CA SER A 449 -42.07 -6.88 -9.99
C SER A 449 -43.29 -7.26 -10.83
N ARG A 450 -43.40 -8.55 -11.17
CA ARG A 450 -44.60 -9.07 -11.87
C ARG A 450 -45.89 -8.82 -11.06
N LYS A 451 -45.79 -8.58 -9.74
CA LYS A 451 -46.90 -8.16 -8.86
C LYS A 451 -47.26 -6.68 -9.03
N ASP A 452 -46.29 -5.78 -9.22
CA ASP A 452 -46.54 -4.34 -9.38
C ASP A 452 -47.19 -3.99 -10.72
N ARG A 453 -46.93 -4.81 -11.76
CA ARG A 453 -47.62 -4.69 -13.05
C ARG A 453 -49.09 -5.13 -13.01
N ALA A 454 -49.51 -5.88 -11.98
CA ALA A 454 -50.90 -6.30 -11.81
C ALA A 454 -51.75 -5.24 -11.06
N THR A 455 -51.13 -4.40 -10.24
CA THR A 455 -51.78 -3.29 -9.51
C THR A 455 -51.81 -1.98 -10.30
N ALA A 456 -50.94 -1.79 -11.29
CA ALA A 456 -50.94 -0.62 -12.18
C ALA A 456 -51.99 -0.66 -13.31
N LYS A 457 -52.83 -1.69 -13.35
CA LYS A 457 -53.98 -1.81 -14.27
C LYS A 457 -55.30 -1.77 -13.50
N TRP A 458 -55.55 -0.72 -12.72
CA TRP A 458 -56.89 -0.30 -12.31
C TRP A 458 -56.97 1.21 -12.20
#